data_AF-E3BQN1-F1
#
_entry.id   AF-E3BQN1-F1
#
_cell.length_a   1.000
_cell.length_b   1.000
_cell.length_c   1.000
_cell.angle_alpha   90.00
_cell.angle_beta   90.00
_cell.angle_gamma   90.00
#
_symmetry.space_group_name_H-M   'P 1'
#
loop_
_entity.id
_entity.type
_entity.pdbx_description
1 polymer ?
#
loop_
_entity_poly.entity_id
_entity_poly.type
_entity_poly.pdbx_seq_one_letter_code
_entity_poly.pdbx_strand_id
1 'polypeptide(L)'
;MFENKSEINNKTYTCIDLEGIAYLWIPPKKRTNRLLITAHGARLTGKKFLIQTDHDIHFYSRDRYSVADPGIDNFFKGKATPTESFKLGQRCYDYDLSKYTNSERNTSHNKSNETYGLINKLITEDYEADALSQLQTLGNASYPPQVTADLVALLNKKMIFEPMSILTIRNRRTRLSTSLSQVLKTLERNGFHYDNVDCLFCRNNTWTGIASTISSTFNMKRGRFTDSVPVKAEF
;
A
#
# COMPACT_ATOMS: atom_id res chain seq x y z
N MET A 1 5.19 17.71 6.52
CA MET A 1 5.86 17.05 7.66
C MET A 1 5.28 15.64 7.77
N PHE A 2 6.10 14.58 7.66
CA PHE A 2 5.60 13.20 7.65
C PHE A 2 5.16 12.78 9.05
N GLU A 3 4.05 12.08 9.16
CA GLU A 3 3.67 11.49 10.45
C GLU A 3 4.75 10.50 10.90
N ASN A 4 5.34 10.78 12.06
CA ASN A 4 6.31 9.90 12.68
C ASN A 4 5.57 8.77 13.42
N LYS A 5 6.29 7.70 13.78
CA LYS A 5 5.70 6.53 14.46
C LYS A 5 4.95 6.92 15.74
N SER A 6 5.40 7.96 16.44
CA SER A 6 4.72 8.50 17.61
C SER A 6 3.35 9.10 17.29
N GLU A 7 3.17 9.81 16.17
CA GLU A 7 1.86 10.37 15.79
C GLU A 7 0.85 9.27 15.42
N ILE A 8 1.31 8.16 14.84
CA ILE A 8 0.48 6.97 14.57
C ILE A 8 0.11 6.25 15.88
N ASN A 9 1.11 5.99 16.73
CA ASN A 9 0.90 5.28 17.99
C ASN A 9 0.03 6.05 18.98
N ASN A 10 0.11 7.39 18.99
CA ASN A 10 -0.69 8.25 19.87
C ASN A 10 -2.18 8.26 19.51
N LYS A 11 -2.55 7.82 18.30
CA LYS A 11 -3.93 7.80 17.80
C LYS A 11 -4.58 6.41 17.84
N THR A 12 -4.03 5.47 18.62
CA THR A 12 -4.59 4.11 18.84
C THR A 12 -4.82 3.31 17.55
N TYR A 13 -4.01 3.55 16.51
CA TYR A 13 -4.11 2.80 15.27
C TYR A 13 -3.61 1.35 15.44
N THR A 14 -4.33 0.39 14.86
CA THR A 14 -3.85 -1.01 14.77
C THR A 14 -2.89 -1.12 13.59
N CYS A 15 -1.66 -0.64 13.79
CA CYS A 15 -0.66 -0.51 12.73
C CYS A 15 0.72 -1.01 13.18
N ILE A 16 1.37 -1.79 12.32
CA ILE A 16 2.70 -2.38 12.55
C ILE A 16 3.72 -1.72 11.63
N ASP A 17 4.81 -1.22 12.20
CA ASP A 17 5.95 -0.66 11.45
C ASP A 17 6.84 -1.82 10.97
N LEU A 18 6.79 -2.12 9.67
CA LEU A 18 7.59 -3.16 9.04
C LEU A 18 8.97 -2.59 8.69
N GLU A 19 9.92 -2.72 9.64
CA GLU A 19 11.35 -2.36 9.46
C GLU A 19 11.59 -0.88 9.05
N GLY A 20 10.61 0.00 9.27
CA GLY A 20 10.67 1.39 8.81
C GLY A 20 10.48 1.56 7.30
N ILE A 21 10.03 0.52 6.60
CA ILE A 21 9.77 0.46 5.15
C ILE A 21 8.29 0.70 4.85
N ALA A 22 7.41 0.06 5.60
CA ALA A 22 5.97 0.11 5.38
C ALA A 22 5.20 0.10 6.70
N TYR A 23 3.93 0.48 6.60
CA TYR A 23 2.95 0.37 7.67
C TYR A 23 1.92 -0.69 7.29
N LEU A 24 1.78 -1.71 8.12
CA LEU A 24 0.80 -2.78 7.95
C LEU A 24 -0.38 -2.55 8.91
N TRP A 25 -1.56 -2.42 8.34
CA TRP A 25 -2.81 -2.13 9.00
C TRP A 25 -3.64 -3.41 9.01
N ILE A 26 -3.92 -3.94 10.22
CA ILE A 26 -4.59 -5.23 10.38
C ILE A 26 -5.95 -5.00 11.05
N PRO A 27 -7.06 -5.52 10.48
CA PRO A 27 -8.36 -5.46 11.13
C PRO A 27 -8.34 -6.09 12.53
N PRO A 28 -8.92 -5.44 13.56
CA PRO A 28 -8.97 -6.01 14.89
C PRO A 28 -9.86 -7.27 14.90
N LYS A 29 -9.45 -8.30 15.63
CA LYS A 29 -10.22 -9.53 15.88
C LYS A 29 -10.57 -10.37 14.65
N LYS A 30 -10.11 -10.03 13.45
CA LYS A 30 -10.36 -10.80 12.22
C LYS A 30 -9.02 -11.22 11.61
N ARG A 31 -8.79 -12.53 11.48
CA ARG A 31 -7.71 -13.04 10.63
C ARG A 31 -8.14 -12.85 9.18
N THR A 32 -7.20 -12.44 8.35
CA THR A 32 -7.42 -12.24 6.92
C THR A 32 -6.28 -12.86 6.13
N ASN A 33 -6.63 -13.51 5.02
CA ASN A 33 -5.68 -14.04 4.05
C ASN A 33 -5.47 -13.07 2.87
N ARG A 34 -5.99 -11.85 2.97
CA ARG A 34 -5.96 -10.87 1.89
C ARG A 34 -5.25 -9.58 2.30
N LEU A 35 -4.38 -9.10 1.42
CA LEU A 35 -3.59 -7.88 1.61
C LEU A 35 -3.77 -6.92 0.44
N LEU A 36 -4.12 -5.66 0.73
CA LEU A 36 -4.05 -4.56 -0.22
C LEU A 36 -2.75 -3.77 -0.04
N ILE A 37 -1.94 -3.66 -1.09
CA ILE A 37 -0.80 -2.75 -1.15
C ILE A 37 -1.23 -1.49 -1.92
N THR A 38 -1.29 -0.35 -1.24
CA THR A 38 -1.55 0.96 -1.85
C THR A 38 -0.28 1.82 -1.85
N ALA A 39 0.14 2.24 -3.04
CA ALA A 39 1.41 2.93 -3.26
C ALA A 39 1.42 3.74 -4.56
N HIS A 40 2.40 4.63 -4.71
CA HIS A 40 2.88 4.93 -6.05
C HIS A 40 3.77 3.78 -6.49
N GLY A 41 3.68 3.39 -7.76
CA GLY A 41 4.50 2.34 -8.34
C GLY A 41 5.18 2.82 -9.62
N ALA A 42 6.41 2.38 -9.81
CA ALA A 42 7.15 2.54 -11.06
C ALA A 42 7.82 1.21 -11.42
N ARG A 43 7.63 0.78 -12.67
CA ARG A 43 8.15 -0.51 -13.14
C ARG A 43 9.68 -0.47 -13.26
N LEU A 44 10.34 -1.42 -12.62
CA LEU A 44 11.79 -1.61 -12.72
C LEU A 44 12.10 -2.43 -13.99
N THR A 45 12.32 -1.73 -15.11
CA THR A 45 12.58 -2.37 -16.41
C THR A 45 13.79 -3.31 -16.32
N GLY A 46 13.63 -4.54 -16.79
CA GLY A 46 14.67 -5.58 -16.75
C GLY A 46 14.76 -6.32 -15.42
N LYS A 47 14.12 -5.84 -14.34
CA LYS A 47 14.07 -6.53 -13.06
C LYS A 47 12.77 -7.33 -12.94
N LYS A 48 12.91 -8.64 -12.76
CA LYS A 48 11.82 -9.56 -12.46
C LYS A 48 12.18 -10.37 -11.23
N PHE A 49 11.18 -10.77 -10.45
CA PHE A 49 11.34 -11.75 -9.39
C PHE A 49 10.45 -12.97 -9.64
N LEU A 50 10.88 -14.12 -9.14
CA LEU A 50 10.08 -15.34 -9.12
C LEU A 50 9.14 -15.26 -7.90
N ILE A 51 7.88 -15.60 -8.07
CA ILE A 51 6.96 -15.76 -6.94
C ILE A 51 7.30 -17.09 -6.27
N GLN A 52 7.82 -17.01 -5.04
CA GLN A 52 8.32 -18.15 -4.28
C GLN A 52 7.34 -18.67 -3.23
N THR A 53 6.26 -17.92 -2.98
CA THR A 53 5.21 -18.27 -2.02
C THR A 53 3.90 -18.58 -2.76
N ASP A 54 2.95 -19.15 -2.03
CA ASP A 54 1.64 -19.58 -2.52
C ASP A 54 0.64 -18.42 -2.71
N HIS A 55 1.10 -17.18 -2.57
CA HIS A 55 0.23 -16.00 -2.73
C HIS A 55 -0.09 -15.75 -4.20
N ASP A 56 -1.37 -15.51 -4.49
CA ASP A 56 -1.82 -14.96 -5.76
C ASP A 56 -1.66 -13.43 -5.73
N ILE A 57 -0.85 -12.88 -6.65
CA ILE A 57 -0.63 -11.43 -6.77
C ILE A 57 -1.56 -10.88 -7.84
N HIS A 58 -2.44 -9.96 -7.47
CA HIS A 58 -3.42 -9.33 -8.37
C HIS A 58 -3.02 -7.89 -8.68
N PHE A 59 -3.00 -7.50 -9.96
CA PHE A 59 -2.73 -6.13 -10.38
C PHE A 59 -3.98 -5.47 -10.97
N TYR A 60 -4.27 -4.26 -10.49
CA TYR A 60 -5.44 -3.47 -10.90
C TYR A 60 -5.12 -2.43 -11.99
N SER A 61 -3.93 -2.53 -12.58
CA SER A 61 -3.51 -1.79 -13.75
C SER A 61 -2.74 -2.73 -14.69
N ARG A 62 -2.80 -2.49 -16.01
CA ARG A 62 -2.02 -3.25 -16.99
C ARG A 62 -0.53 -2.91 -16.90
N ASP A 63 0.35 -3.84 -17.26
CA ASP A 63 1.79 -3.59 -17.32
C ASP A 63 2.08 -2.36 -18.20
N ARG A 64 2.94 -1.46 -17.72
CA ARG A 64 3.28 -0.17 -18.36
C ARG A 64 2.20 0.93 -18.32
N TYR A 65 1.06 0.71 -17.64
CA TYR A 65 0.00 1.72 -17.52
C TYR A 65 -0.10 2.29 -16.10
N SER A 66 -0.64 3.50 -16.00
CA SER A 66 -1.07 4.06 -14.72
C SER A 66 -2.33 3.34 -14.23
N VAL A 67 -2.50 3.24 -12.91
CA VAL A 67 -3.77 2.76 -12.35
C VAL A 67 -4.84 3.83 -12.50
N ALA A 68 -6.01 3.45 -12.96
CA ALA A 68 -7.22 4.26 -12.79
C ALA A 68 -7.68 4.05 -11.35
N ASP A 69 -7.09 4.82 -10.43
CA ASP A 69 -7.27 4.61 -8.99
C ASP A 69 -8.76 4.71 -8.62
N PRO A 70 -9.42 3.62 -8.19
CA PRO A 70 -10.78 3.68 -7.70
C PRO A 70 -10.85 4.42 -6.34
N GLY A 71 -9.73 4.58 -5.65
CA GLY A 71 -9.67 4.92 -4.24
C GLY A 71 -10.01 3.70 -3.39
N ILE A 72 -9.40 3.63 -2.20
CA ILE A 72 -9.53 2.48 -1.30
C ILE A 72 -10.98 2.19 -0.90
N ASP A 73 -11.83 3.21 -0.74
CA ASP A 73 -13.26 3.01 -0.41
C ASP A 73 -14.03 2.29 -1.55
N ASN A 74 -13.82 2.69 -2.81
CA ASN A 74 -14.45 2.00 -3.93
C ASN A 74 -13.83 0.62 -4.17
N PHE A 75 -12.54 0.45 -3.84
CA PHE A 75 -11.92 -0.86 -3.82
C PHE A 75 -12.68 -1.76 -2.84
N PHE A 76 -12.83 -1.39 -1.57
CA PHE A 76 -13.56 -2.19 -0.57
C PHE A 76 -15.02 -2.50 -0.96
N LYS A 77 -15.65 -1.60 -1.73
CA LYS A 77 -17.00 -1.80 -2.29
C LYS A 77 -17.03 -2.75 -3.51
N GLY A 78 -15.95 -3.47 -3.80
CA GLY A 78 -15.86 -4.45 -4.88
C GLY A 78 -15.97 -3.88 -6.29
N LYS A 79 -15.73 -2.58 -6.47
CA LYS A 79 -15.82 -1.93 -7.79
C LYS A 79 -14.55 -2.09 -8.63
N ALA A 80 -13.54 -2.76 -8.09
CA ALA A 80 -12.27 -2.97 -8.76
C ALA A 80 -12.11 -4.45 -9.13
N THR A 81 -11.73 -4.73 -10.38
CA THR A 81 -11.42 -6.08 -10.86
C THR A 81 -9.94 -6.16 -11.25
N PRO A 82 -9.21 -7.23 -10.85
CA PRO A 82 -7.85 -7.45 -11.32
C PRO A 82 -7.76 -7.49 -12.84
N THR A 83 -6.76 -6.82 -13.39
CA THR A 83 -6.42 -6.85 -14.82
C THR A 83 -5.42 -7.94 -15.17
N GLU A 84 -4.52 -8.26 -14.23
CA GLU A 84 -3.50 -9.29 -14.38
C GLU A 84 -3.33 -10.01 -13.03
N SER A 85 -2.91 -11.26 -13.05
CA SER A 85 -2.60 -12.02 -11.84
C SER A 85 -1.42 -12.95 -12.05
N PHE A 86 -0.62 -13.14 -11.00
CA PHE A 86 0.54 -13.98 -11.01
C PHE A 86 0.51 -14.95 -9.82
N LYS A 87 0.92 -16.19 -10.04
CA LYS A 87 0.89 -17.28 -9.05
C LYS A 87 2.28 -17.83 -8.78
N LEU A 88 2.38 -18.72 -7.79
CA LEU A 88 3.58 -19.49 -7.47
C LEU A 88 4.31 -19.99 -8.73
N GLY A 89 5.63 -19.78 -8.79
CA GLY A 89 6.48 -20.21 -9.89
C GLY A 89 6.47 -19.30 -11.12
N GLN A 90 5.57 -18.31 -11.20
CA GLN A 90 5.58 -17.33 -12.28
C GLN A 90 6.56 -16.18 -12.02
N ARG A 91 7.03 -15.53 -13.09
CA ARG A 91 7.93 -14.36 -13.00
C ARG A 91 7.14 -13.07 -13.15
N CYS A 92 7.16 -12.24 -12.11
CA CYS A 92 6.56 -10.91 -12.10
C CYS A 92 7.65 -9.84 -12.31
N TYR A 93 7.31 -8.72 -12.96
CA TYR A 93 8.19 -7.55 -12.93
C TYR A 93 8.26 -7.00 -11.51
N ASP A 94 9.42 -6.46 -11.15
CA ASP A 94 9.54 -5.75 -9.89
C ASP A 94 9.11 -4.29 -10.06
N TYR A 95 8.62 -3.70 -8.98
CA TYR A 95 8.10 -2.33 -8.98
C TYR A 95 8.72 -1.57 -7.85
N ASP A 96 9.22 -0.37 -8.14
CA ASP A 96 9.65 0.57 -7.14
C ASP A 96 8.43 1.24 -6.52
N LEU A 97 8.30 1.15 -5.21
CA LEU A 97 7.14 1.60 -4.47
C LEU A 97 7.49 2.80 -3.60
N SER A 98 6.62 3.80 -3.60
CA SER A 98 6.74 4.98 -2.74
C SER A 98 5.41 5.39 -2.13
N LYS A 99 5.46 6.26 -1.13
CA LYS A 99 4.31 6.67 -0.33
C LYS A 99 3.21 7.31 -1.19
N TYR A 100 2.02 6.71 -1.17
CA TYR A 100 0.80 7.23 -1.79
C TYR A 100 -0.09 7.99 -0.81
N THR A 101 -0.22 7.48 0.41
CA THR A 101 -1.18 7.99 1.40
C THR A 101 -0.84 9.43 1.81
N ASN A 102 -1.83 10.29 1.85
CA ASN A 102 -1.73 11.63 2.42
C ASN A 102 -1.55 11.52 3.95
N SER A 103 -0.91 12.52 4.53
CA SER A 103 -0.99 12.77 5.98
C SER A 103 -1.92 13.93 6.24
N GLU A 104 -2.40 14.10 7.47
CA GLU A 104 -3.21 15.28 7.84
C GLU A 104 -2.51 16.60 7.49
N ARG A 105 -1.16 16.60 7.52
CA ARG A 105 -0.32 17.76 7.19
C ARG A 105 0.19 17.79 5.75
N ASN A 106 -0.15 16.82 4.91
CA ASN A 106 0.28 16.81 3.51
C ASN A 106 -0.70 16.02 2.62
N THR A 107 -1.47 16.76 1.83
CA THR A 107 -2.46 16.24 0.87
C THR A 107 -1.91 16.08 -0.55
N SER A 108 -0.60 16.29 -0.75
CA SER A 108 -0.01 16.34 -2.10
C SER A 108 0.28 14.96 -2.72
N HIS A 109 0.09 13.85 -1.99
CA HIS A 109 0.50 12.52 -2.46
C HIS A 109 -0.57 11.82 -3.29
N ASN A 110 -1.84 12.03 -2.98
CA ASN A 110 -2.93 11.52 -3.80
C ASN A 110 -4.12 12.48 -3.87
N LYS A 111 -4.83 12.43 -5.00
CA LYS A 111 -6.06 13.19 -5.22
C LYS A 111 -7.28 12.56 -4.55
N SER A 112 -7.19 11.27 -4.20
CA SER A 112 -8.24 10.47 -3.57
C SER A 112 -8.44 10.78 -2.08
N ASN A 113 -7.64 11.70 -1.52
CA ASN A 113 -7.60 12.07 -0.11
C ASN A 113 -7.48 10.87 0.85
N GLU A 114 -6.76 9.83 0.44
CA GLU A 114 -6.52 8.67 1.29
C GLU A 114 -5.57 9.06 2.42
N THR A 115 -6.05 9.02 3.65
CA THR A 115 -5.30 9.33 4.87
C THR A 115 -5.15 8.09 5.74
N TYR A 116 -4.22 8.12 6.70
CA TYR A 116 -4.12 7.08 7.72
C TYR A 116 -5.39 6.98 8.58
N GLY A 117 -6.07 8.10 8.85
CA GLY A 117 -7.36 8.10 9.53
C GLY A 117 -8.44 7.35 8.75
N LEU A 118 -8.50 7.55 7.43
CA LEU A 118 -9.42 6.79 6.56
C LEU A 118 -9.09 5.30 6.59
N ILE A 119 -7.82 4.92 6.42
CA ILE A 119 -7.40 3.51 6.47
C ILE A 119 -7.76 2.89 7.82
N ASN A 120 -7.47 3.57 8.92
CA ASN A 120 -7.85 3.06 10.24
C ASN A 120 -9.36 2.92 10.39
N LYS A 121 -10.14 3.89 9.89
CA LYS A 121 -11.59 3.75 9.87
C LYS A 121 -11.98 2.48 9.11
N LEU A 122 -11.51 2.30 7.88
CA LEU A 122 -11.87 1.15 7.04
C LEU A 122 -11.51 -0.21 7.67
N ILE A 123 -10.36 -0.35 8.33
CA ILE A 123 -9.97 -1.63 8.96
C ILE A 123 -10.68 -1.88 10.29
N THR A 124 -11.13 -0.84 10.99
CA THR A 124 -11.78 -0.95 12.32
C THR A 124 -13.29 -0.94 12.26
N GLU A 125 -13.86 -0.46 11.15
CA GLU A 125 -15.29 -0.47 10.89
C GLU A 125 -15.76 -1.92 10.82
N ASP A 126 -16.54 -2.33 11.81
CA ASP A 126 -17.18 -3.64 11.81
C ASP A 126 -18.42 -3.55 10.93
N TYR A 127 -18.20 -3.59 9.62
CA TYR A 127 -19.26 -3.45 8.63
C TYR A 127 -20.40 -4.46 8.81
N GLU A 128 -20.13 -5.63 9.40
CA GLU A 128 -21.18 -6.60 9.75
C GLU A 128 -22.08 -6.03 10.86
N ALA A 129 -21.49 -5.50 11.92
CA ALA A 129 -22.24 -4.88 13.01
C ALA A 129 -22.98 -3.61 12.54
N ASP A 130 -22.38 -2.81 11.67
CA ASP A 130 -23.03 -1.62 11.09
C ASP A 130 -24.20 -2.02 10.18
N ALA A 131 -24.02 -3.01 9.30
CA ALA A 131 -25.09 -3.55 8.47
C ALA A 131 -26.23 -4.12 9.31
N LEU A 132 -25.92 -4.89 10.37
CA LEU A 132 -26.91 -5.42 11.30
C LEU A 132 -27.64 -4.32 12.06
N SER A 133 -26.93 -3.28 12.51
CA SER A 133 -27.52 -2.10 13.17
C SER A 133 -28.47 -1.35 12.23
N GLN A 134 -28.06 -1.10 10.98
CA GLN A 134 -28.93 -0.50 9.97
C GLN A 134 -30.18 -1.35 9.73
N LEU A 135 -30.04 -2.68 9.67
CA LEU A 135 -31.20 -3.57 9.56
C LEU A 135 -32.09 -3.57 10.79
N GLN A 136 -31.55 -3.46 12.00
CA GLN A 136 -32.35 -3.35 13.23
C GLN A 136 -33.12 -2.03 13.29
N THR A 137 -32.49 -0.92 12.87
CA THR A 137 -33.19 0.37 12.76
C THR A 137 -34.29 0.34 11.70
N LEU A 138 -34.08 -0.39 10.60
CA LEU A 138 -35.13 -0.68 9.60
C LEU A 138 -36.18 -1.64 10.15
N GLY A 139 -35.81 -2.62 10.98
CA GLY A 139 -36.68 -3.64 11.58
C GLY A 139 -37.64 -3.12 12.66
N ASN A 140 -37.44 -1.89 13.13
CA ASN A 140 -38.50 -1.14 13.83
C ASN A 140 -39.67 -0.78 12.90
N ALA A 141 -39.51 -0.93 11.58
CA ALA A 141 -40.60 -1.21 10.66
C ALA A 141 -40.74 -2.74 10.54
N SER A 142 -41.93 -3.29 10.83
CA SER A 142 -42.18 -4.73 10.78
C SER A 142 -41.99 -5.28 9.35
N TYR A 143 -40.81 -5.83 9.07
CA TYR A 143 -40.55 -6.60 7.86
C TYR A 143 -40.76 -8.10 8.13
N PRO A 144 -41.30 -8.86 7.16
CA PRO A 144 -41.32 -10.31 7.25
C PRO A 144 -39.91 -10.89 7.45
N PRO A 145 -39.74 -11.99 8.21
CA PRO A 145 -38.44 -12.61 8.47
C PRO A 145 -37.62 -12.90 7.20
N GLN A 146 -38.28 -13.31 6.11
CA GLN A 146 -37.62 -13.58 4.83
C GLN A 146 -36.99 -12.34 4.21
N VAL A 147 -37.66 -11.19 4.28
CA VAL A 147 -37.13 -9.91 3.75
C VAL A 147 -35.89 -9.48 4.53
N THR A 148 -35.88 -9.71 5.85
CA THR A 148 -34.71 -9.43 6.68
C THR A 148 -33.54 -10.33 6.29
N ALA A 149 -33.78 -11.63 6.10
CA ALA A 149 -32.75 -12.58 5.66
C ALA A 149 -32.18 -12.21 4.28
N ASP A 150 -33.04 -11.83 3.33
CA ASP A 150 -32.63 -11.42 1.98
C ASP A 150 -31.82 -10.11 2.01
N LEU A 151 -32.19 -9.16 2.88
CA LEU A 151 -31.43 -7.91 3.06
C LEU A 151 -30.07 -8.15 3.75
N VAL A 152 -30.00 -9.03 4.76
CA VAL A 152 -28.72 -9.46 5.35
C VAL A 152 -27.85 -10.11 4.29
N ALA A 153 -28.41 -11.03 3.49
CA ALA A 153 -27.69 -11.67 2.40
C ALA A 153 -27.21 -10.66 1.33
N LEU A 154 -28.04 -9.66 1.01
CA LEU A 154 -27.70 -8.61 0.05
C LEU A 154 -26.65 -7.63 0.59
N LEU A 155 -26.65 -7.32 1.89
CA LEU A 155 -25.64 -6.51 2.55
C LEU A 155 -24.31 -7.26 2.66
N ASN A 156 -24.35 -8.53 3.07
CA ASN A 156 -23.18 -9.42 3.06
C ASN A 156 -22.63 -9.60 1.64
N LYS A 157 -23.49 -9.56 0.61
CA LYS A 157 -23.07 -9.58 -0.80
C LYS A 157 -22.53 -8.24 -1.29
N LYS A 158 -22.96 -7.11 -0.73
CA LYS A 158 -22.44 -5.75 -1.03
C LYS A 158 -21.09 -5.48 -0.36
N MET A 159 -20.81 -6.16 0.75
CA MET A 159 -19.48 -6.35 1.31
C MET A 159 -18.71 -7.36 0.46
N ILE A 160 -18.29 -6.93 -0.73
CA ILE A 160 -17.68 -7.84 -1.73
C ILE A 160 -16.34 -8.40 -1.24
N PHE A 161 -15.70 -7.77 -0.26
CA PHE A 161 -14.42 -8.22 0.27
C PHE A 161 -14.50 -8.58 1.75
N GLU A 162 -14.00 -9.77 2.06
CA GLU A 162 -13.60 -10.19 3.39
C GLU A 162 -12.74 -9.09 4.06
N PRO A 163 -12.71 -9.04 5.41
CA PRO A 163 -11.78 -8.17 6.12
C PRO A 163 -10.39 -8.33 5.50
N MET A 164 -9.72 -7.24 5.15
CA MET A 164 -8.40 -7.28 4.50
C MET A 164 -7.39 -6.42 5.22
N SER A 165 -6.13 -6.86 5.22
CA SER A 165 -5.03 -6.02 5.69
C SER A 165 -4.70 -4.99 4.63
N ILE A 166 -4.22 -3.82 5.04
CA ILE A 166 -3.74 -2.78 4.13
C ILE A 166 -2.28 -2.52 4.44
N LEU A 167 -1.43 -2.43 3.41
CA LEU A 167 -0.04 -2.03 3.53
C LEU A 167 0.18 -0.72 2.78
N THR A 168 0.74 0.26 3.48
CA THR A 168 1.14 1.54 2.90
C THR A 168 2.64 1.73 2.98
N ILE A 169 3.23 2.28 1.92
CA ILE A 169 4.68 2.52 1.88
C ILE A 169 5.03 3.76 2.68
N ARG A 170 6.11 3.66 3.46
CA ARG A 170 6.63 4.77 4.25
C ARG A 170 7.79 5.45 3.49
N ASN A 171 7.59 6.70 3.09
CA ASN A 171 8.71 7.51 2.62
C ASN A 171 9.49 8.08 3.80
N ARG A 172 10.76 7.72 3.95
CA ARG A 172 11.71 8.49 4.75
C ARG A 172 12.60 9.29 3.82
N ARG A 173 12.78 10.58 4.10
CA ARG A 173 13.53 11.57 3.31
C ARG A 173 14.97 11.15 2.93
N THR A 174 15.50 10.09 3.54
CA THR A 174 16.89 9.61 3.41
C THR A 174 17.02 8.14 3.06
N ARG A 175 15.91 7.40 2.82
CA ARG A 175 15.98 5.96 2.52
C ARG A 175 15.80 5.66 1.05
N LEU A 176 16.50 4.61 0.63
CA LEU A 176 16.37 3.97 -0.67
C LEU A 176 14.92 3.61 -0.94
N SER A 177 14.55 3.66 -2.20
CA SER A 177 13.25 3.24 -2.68
C SER A 177 13.04 1.74 -2.38
N THR A 178 11.79 1.33 -2.15
CA THR A 178 11.48 -0.05 -1.74
C THR A 178 10.79 -0.76 -2.89
N SER A 179 11.32 -1.92 -3.27
CA SER A 179 10.70 -2.72 -4.33
C SER A 179 9.56 -3.63 -3.83
N LEU A 180 8.61 -3.98 -4.69
CA LEU A 180 7.53 -4.95 -4.38
C LEU A 180 8.12 -6.26 -3.85
N SER A 181 9.15 -6.80 -4.51
CA SER A 181 9.80 -8.03 -4.04
C SER A 181 10.39 -7.91 -2.63
N GLN A 182 10.89 -6.73 -2.26
CA GLN A 182 11.38 -6.44 -0.91
C GLN A 182 10.24 -6.33 0.11
N VAL A 183 9.09 -5.73 -0.26
CA VAL A 183 7.89 -5.69 0.60
C VAL A 183 7.42 -7.10 0.91
N LEU A 184 7.26 -7.95 -0.11
CA LEU A 184 6.80 -9.33 0.06
C LEU A 184 7.75 -10.14 0.97
N LYS A 185 9.07 -10.06 0.73
CA LYS A 185 10.07 -10.69 1.60
C LYS A 185 10.07 -10.13 3.03
N THR A 186 9.70 -8.86 3.21
CA THR A 186 9.63 -8.26 4.55
C THR A 186 8.40 -8.78 5.30
N LEU A 187 7.26 -8.92 4.64
CA LEU A 187 6.08 -9.54 5.23
C LEU A 187 6.37 -10.98 5.68
N GLU A 188 6.93 -11.78 4.78
CA GLU A 188 7.27 -13.19 5.05
C GLU A 188 8.25 -13.34 6.22
N ARG A 189 9.34 -12.56 6.24
CA ARG A 189 10.32 -12.58 7.34
C ARG A 189 9.73 -12.16 8.68
N ASN A 190 8.65 -11.37 8.69
CA ASN A 190 7.95 -10.97 9.90
C ASN A 190 6.75 -11.88 10.23
N GLY A 191 6.60 -13.01 9.53
CA GLY A 191 5.57 -14.02 9.78
C GLY A 191 4.17 -13.65 9.29
N PHE A 192 4.06 -12.68 8.37
CA PHE A 192 2.80 -12.30 7.74
C PHE A 192 2.63 -13.03 6.41
N HIS A 193 1.60 -13.87 6.33
CA HIS A 193 1.28 -14.67 5.14
C HIS A 193 -0.14 -14.34 4.67
N TYR A 194 -0.30 -14.15 3.36
CA TYR A 194 -1.56 -13.77 2.73
C TYR A 194 -1.75 -14.55 1.43
N ASP A 195 -2.82 -15.33 1.31
CA ASP A 195 -3.17 -16.07 0.09
C ASP A 195 -3.36 -15.13 -1.11
N ASN A 196 -3.87 -13.91 -0.90
CA ASN A 196 -4.18 -12.94 -1.95
C ASN A 196 -3.51 -11.59 -1.68
N VAL A 197 -2.72 -11.09 -2.63
CA VAL A 197 -2.05 -9.78 -2.55
C VAL A 197 -2.51 -8.88 -3.69
N ASP A 198 -3.33 -7.89 -3.36
CA ASP A 198 -3.83 -6.88 -4.28
C ASP A 198 -2.87 -5.70 -4.40
N CYS A 199 -2.36 -5.47 -5.59
CA CYS A 199 -1.45 -4.38 -5.93
C CYS A 199 -2.23 -3.23 -6.57
N LEU A 200 -2.53 -2.20 -5.76
CA LEU A 200 -3.20 -0.98 -6.20
C LEU A 200 -2.19 0.16 -6.35
N PHE A 201 -1.46 0.15 -7.47
CA PHE A 201 -0.49 1.17 -7.84
C PHE A 201 -0.23 1.21 -9.35
N CYS A 202 0.40 2.29 -9.82
CA CYS A 202 0.82 2.44 -11.21
C CYS A 202 1.92 1.44 -11.60
N ARG A 203 1.89 0.96 -12.84
CA ARG A 203 2.87 0.00 -13.40
C ARG A 203 3.63 0.56 -14.60
N ASN A 204 3.59 1.88 -14.80
CA ASN A 204 4.31 2.55 -15.88
C ASN A 204 5.82 2.65 -15.59
N ASN A 205 6.64 2.86 -16.64
CA ASN A 205 8.10 2.99 -16.50
C ASN A 205 8.52 4.38 -16.00
N THR A 206 7.59 5.34 -15.94
CA THR A 206 7.87 6.75 -15.72
C THR A 206 7.80 7.10 -14.25
N TRP A 207 8.97 7.05 -13.60
CA TRP A 207 9.29 7.89 -12.45
C TRP A 207 10.23 9.04 -12.86
N THR A 208 9.98 9.67 -14.00
CA THR A 208 10.85 10.72 -14.56
C THR A 208 10.68 12.10 -13.90
N GLY A 209 9.94 12.21 -12.79
CA GLY A 209 9.58 13.50 -12.21
C GLY A 209 10.31 13.96 -10.95
N ILE A 210 10.79 13.07 -10.06
CA ILE A 210 11.18 13.52 -8.69
C ILE A 210 12.48 12.90 -8.14
N ALA A 211 12.94 11.74 -8.65
CA ALA A 211 14.06 11.03 -8.01
C ALA A 211 15.44 11.28 -8.62
N SER A 212 15.51 11.64 -9.91
CA SER A 212 16.80 11.91 -10.57
C SER A 212 17.43 13.22 -10.10
N THR A 213 16.65 14.20 -9.65
CA THR A 213 17.16 15.50 -9.17
C THR A 213 17.84 15.39 -7.80
N ILE A 214 17.45 14.45 -6.94
CA ILE A 214 18.07 14.32 -5.61
C ILE A 214 19.38 13.52 -5.69
N SER A 215 19.47 12.55 -6.61
CA SER A 215 20.70 11.76 -6.80
C SER A 215 21.83 12.55 -7.48
N SER A 216 21.52 13.50 -8.38
CA SER A 216 22.53 14.39 -8.97
C SER A 216 23.03 15.47 -8.01
N THR A 217 22.17 15.95 -7.10
CA THR A 217 22.54 17.01 -6.14
C THR A 217 23.45 16.50 -5.01
N PHE A 218 23.40 15.21 -4.67
CA PHE A 218 24.26 14.62 -3.63
C PHE A 218 25.65 14.19 -4.12
N ASN A 219 25.89 14.14 -5.43
CA ASN A 219 27.20 13.80 -6.00
C ASN A 219 28.08 15.01 -6.38
N MET A 220 27.61 16.26 -6.20
CA MET A 220 28.40 17.48 -6.46
C MET A 220 29.18 18.02 -5.25
N LYS A 221 29.12 17.39 -4.06
CA LYS A 221 29.82 17.85 -2.85
C LYS A 221 30.94 16.95 -2.32
N ARG A 222 31.47 16.04 -3.15
CA ARG A 222 32.77 15.38 -2.90
C ARG A 222 33.76 15.72 -4.00
N GLY A 223 33.91 17.02 -4.26
CA GLY A 223 35.07 17.57 -4.95
C GLY A 223 36.28 17.47 -4.02
N ARG A 224 37.30 16.75 -4.49
CA ARG A 224 38.65 16.67 -3.92
C ARG A 224 39.19 18.08 -3.67
N PHE A 225 39.65 18.32 -2.44
CA PHE A 225 40.67 19.33 -2.14
C PHE A 225 41.81 18.60 -1.46
N THR A 226 42.86 18.30 -2.23
CA THR A 226 44.23 18.16 -1.74
C THR A 226 45.13 18.67 -2.85
N ASP A 227 45.30 19.99 -2.90
CA ASP A 227 46.41 20.60 -3.61
C ASP A 227 47.68 20.33 -2.80
N SER A 228 48.52 19.40 -3.27
CA SER A 228 49.90 19.26 -2.82
C SER A 228 50.78 20.14 -3.70
N VAL A 229 51.40 21.14 -3.06
CA VAL A 229 52.38 22.09 -3.59
C VAL A 229 53.59 21.36 -4.19
N PRO A 230 54.12 21.76 -5.38
CA PRO A 230 55.40 21.26 -5.85
C PRO A 230 56.56 22.01 -5.16
N VAL A 231 57.42 21.26 -4.48
CA VAL A 231 58.73 21.74 -4.03
C VAL A 231 59.65 21.77 -5.25
N LYS A 232 60.13 22.96 -5.61
CA LYS A 232 61.25 23.13 -6.55
C LYS A 232 62.54 22.72 -5.83
N ALA A 233 63.29 21.82 -6.44
CA ALA A 233 64.70 21.60 -6.14
C ALA A 233 65.54 22.49 -7.07
N GLU A 234 66.33 23.38 -6.50
CA GLU A 234 67.48 24.01 -7.16
C GLU A 234 68.72 23.69 -6.31
N PHE A 235 69.72 23.15 -7.01
CA PHE A 235 71.15 22.91 -6.71
C PHE A 235 71.67 22.96 -5.27
#